data_AF-A0A1H0A084-F1
#
_entry.id   AF-A0A1H0A084-F1
#
_cell.length_a   1.000
_cell.length_b   1.000
_cell.length_c   1.000
_cell.angle_alpha   90.00
_cell.angle_beta   90.00
_cell.angle_gamma   90.00
#
_symmetry.space_group_name_H-M   'P 1'
#
loop_
_entity.id
_entity.type
_entity.pdbx_description
1 polymer ?
#
loop_
_entity_poly.entity_id
_entity_poly.type
_entity_poly.pdbx_seq_one_letter_code
_entity_poly.pdbx_strand_id
1 'polypeptide(L)' 'MSPQTSDSFSAFASLNRYFALIETSKPTKQQAEDAAALLCRIYGAKSEEELLQRGDPELIDIYKEIKSKILNAAM' A
#
# COMPACT_ATOMS: atom_id res chain seq x y z
N MET A 1 -8.32 0.32 -24.36
CA MET A 1 -7.31 0.44 -23.28
C MET A 1 -7.99 0.04 -21.99
N SER A 2 -7.52 -1.00 -21.32
CA SER A 2 -8.18 -1.51 -20.11
C SER A 2 -7.92 -0.56 -18.93
N PRO A 3 -8.97 -0.04 -18.26
CA PRO A 3 -8.85 0.95 -17.18
C PRO A 3 -7.99 0.47 -16.00
N GLN A 4 -7.83 -0.84 -15.84
CA GLN A 4 -7.06 -1.51 -14.80
C GLN A 4 -5.59 -1.05 -14.71
N THR A 5 -4.98 -0.63 -15.81
CA THR A 5 -3.55 -0.23 -15.83
C THR A 5 -3.31 1.17 -15.25
N SER A 6 -4.27 2.08 -15.43
CA SER A 6 -4.17 3.47 -14.97
C SER A 6 -4.37 3.56 -13.46
N ASP A 7 -5.29 2.76 -12.90
CA ASP A 7 -5.55 2.70 -11.47
C ASP A 7 -4.35 2.16 -10.69
N SER A 8 -3.71 1.07 -11.15
CA SER A 8 -2.52 0.51 -10.51
C SER A 8 -1.33 1.46 -10.54
N PHE A 9 -1.11 2.17 -11.66
CA PHE A 9 -0.05 3.17 -11.76
C PHE A 9 -0.28 4.34 -10.79
N SER A 10 -1.52 4.84 -10.72
CA SER A 10 -1.87 5.91 -9.78
C SER A 10 -1.71 5.51 -8.32
N ALA A 11 -2.01 4.25 -7.98
CA ALA A 11 -1.82 3.70 -6.64
C ALA A 11 -0.33 3.60 -6.28
N PHE A 12 0.49 3.11 -7.21
CA PHE A 12 1.95 3.07 -7.05
C PHE A 12 2.56 4.46 -6.88
N ALA A 13 2.19 5.42 -7.72
CA ALA A 13 2.67 6.80 -7.61
C ALA A 13 2.28 7.44 -6.28
N SER A 14 1.06 7.18 -5.80
CA SER A 14 0.56 7.70 -4.53
C SER A 14 1.28 7.06 -3.33
N LEU A 15 1.55 5.76 -3.40
CA LEU A 15 2.34 5.06 -2.38
C LEU A 15 3.79 5.56 -2.31
N ASN A 16 4.43 5.78 -3.47
CA ASN A 16 5.78 6.35 -3.51
C ASN A 16 5.82 7.77 -2.95
N ARG A 17 4.80 8.59 -3.22
CA ARG A 17 4.69 9.93 -2.62
C ARG A 17 4.58 9.86 -1.10
N TYR A 18 3.85 8.87 -0.57
CA TYR A 18 3.80 8.63 0.86
C TYR A 18 5.19 8.29 1.41
N PHE A 19 5.95 7.40 0.76
CA PHE A 19 7.32 7.08 1.20
C PHE A 19 8.27 8.30 1.15
N ALA A 20 8.16 9.17 0.15
CA ALA A 20 8.92 10.42 0.13
C ALA A 20 8.47 11.39 1.26
N LEU A 21 7.17 11.37 1.61
CA LEU A 21 6.64 12.18 2.71
C LEU A 21 7.22 11.74 4.06
N ILE A 22 7.32 10.44 4.33
CA ILE A 22 7.81 9.93 5.62
C ILE A 22 9.30 10.22 5.84
N GLU A 23 10.08 10.39 4.77
CA GLU A 23 11.49 10.79 4.85
C GLU A 23 11.66 12.26 5.28
N THR A 24 10.64 13.09 5.04
CA THR A 24 10.72 14.55 5.25
C THR A 24 9.83 15.04 6.39
N SER A 25 8.81 14.28 6.77
CA SER A 25 7.81 14.68 7.76
C SER A 25 7.09 13.46 8.36
N LYS A 26 6.57 13.61 9.59
CA LYS A 26 5.76 12.55 10.19
C LYS A 26 4.38 12.52 9.53
N PRO A 27 3.99 11.43 8.84
CA PRO A 27 2.67 11.31 8.25
C PRO A 27 1.59 11.22 9.33
N THR A 28 0.39 11.68 8.99
CA THR A 28 -0.79 11.47 9.83
C THR A 28 -1.26 10.01 9.76
N LYS A 29 -2.01 9.59 10.78
CA LYS A 29 -2.66 8.26 10.81
C LYS A 29 -3.52 8.00 9.57
N GLN A 30 -4.31 9.00 9.14
CA GLN A 30 -5.13 8.90 7.93
C GLN A 30 -4.28 8.66 6.68
N GLN A 31 -3.16 9.37 6.52
CA GLN A 31 -2.27 9.18 5.37
C GLN A 31 -1.66 7.78 5.36
N ALA A 32 -1.34 7.22 6.52
CA ALA A 32 -0.84 5.84 6.63
C ALA A 32 -1.93 4.81 6.27
N GLU A 33 -3.17 5.02 6.72
CA GLU A 33 -4.31 4.16 6.38
C GLU A 33 -4.60 4.21 4.87
N ASP A 34 -4.60 5.40 4.26
CA ASP A 34 -4.79 5.57 2.82
C ASP A 34 -3.66 4.89 2.03
N ALA A 35 -2.40 5.02 2.47
CA ALA A 35 -1.26 4.35 1.85
C ALA A 35 -1.34 2.81 1.95
N ALA A 36 -1.78 2.28 3.08
CA ALA A 36 -2.01 0.84 3.26
C ALA A 36 -3.13 0.32 2.35
N ALA A 37 -4.19 1.10 2.13
CA ALA A 37 -5.27 0.74 1.20
C ALA A 37 -4.80 0.72 -0.26
N LEU A 38 -3.92 1.65 -0.65
CA LEU A 38 -3.29 1.67 -1.97
C LEU A 38 -2.36 0.47 -2.19
N LEU A 39 -1.65 0.05 -1.14
CA LEU A 39 -0.79 -1.15 -1.18
C LEU A 39 -1.58 -2.40 -1.58
N CYS A 40 -2.79 -2.62 -1.03
CA CYS A 40 -3.65 -3.75 -1.42
C CYS A 40 -3.95 -3.75 -2.93
N ARG A 41 -4.26 -2.56 -3.49
CA ARG A 41 -4.59 -2.40 -4.91
C ARG A 41 -3.40 -2.67 -5.83
N ILE A 42 -2.19 -2.33 -5.40
CA ILE A 42 -0.95 -2.60 -6.16
C ILE A 42 -0.75 -4.11 -6.33
N TYR A 43 -1.05 -4.89 -5.30
CA TYR A 43 -1.01 -6.35 -5.35
C TYR A 43 -2.26 -6.98 -5.98
N GLY A 44 -3.14 -6.18 -6.59
CA GLY A 44 -4.32 -6.67 -7.32
C GLY A 44 -5.47 -7.13 -6.43
N ALA A 45 -5.41 -6.89 -5.12
CA ALA A 45 -6.47 -7.25 -4.18
C ALA A 45 -7.39 -6.05 -3.88
N LYS A 46 -8.69 -6.31 -3.72
CA LYS A 46 -9.66 -5.27 -3.33
C LYS A 46 -9.68 -5.03 -1.83
N SER A 47 -9.24 -6.01 -1.04
CA SER A 47 -9.10 -5.93 0.40
C SER A 47 -7.87 -6.68 0.89
N GLU A 48 -7.41 -6.36 2.09
CA GLU A 48 -6.36 -7.13 2.76
C GLU A 48 -6.76 -8.59 2.94
N GLU A 49 -8.02 -8.85 3.30
CA GLU A 49 -8.54 -10.21 3.47
C GLU A 49 -8.42 -11.03 2.17
N GLU A 50 -8.73 -10.43 1.03
CA GLU A 50 -8.57 -11.07 -0.27
C GLU A 50 -7.09 -11.38 -0.56
N LEU A 51 -6.19 -10.44 -0.25
CA LEU A 51 -4.76 -10.62 -0.41
C LEU A 51 -4.21 -11.74 0.49
N LEU A 52 -4.65 -11.81 1.75
CA LEU A 52 -4.21 -12.82 2.71
C LEU A 52 -4.76 -14.22 2.38
N GLN A 53 -5.90 -14.32 1.69
CA GLN A 53 -6.50 -15.59 1.29
C GLN A 53 -5.95 -16.14 -0.02
N ARG A 54 -5.58 -15.26 -0.97
CA ARG A 54 -5.22 -15.64 -2.35
C ARG A 54 -3.76 -15.39 -2.71
N GLY A 55 -3.06 -14.60 -1.92
CA GLY A 55 -1.67 -14.24 -2.19
C GLY A 55 -0.73 -15.41 -1.92
N ASP A 56 0.35 -15.46 -2.71
CA ASP A 56 1.49 -16.30 -2.38
C ASP A 56 2.06 -15.90 -1.01
N PRO A 57 2.53 -16.86 -0.19
CA PRO A 57 3.06 -16.59 1.15
C PRO A 57 4.14 -15.51 1.16
N GLU A 58 5.04 -15.54 0.18
CA GLU A 58 6.12 -14.56 0.02
C GLU A 58 5.57 -13.15 -0.25
N LEU A 59 4.54 -13.04 -1.09
CA LEU A 59 3.86 -11.77 -1.39
C LEU A 59 3.13 -11.24 -0.15
N ILE A 60 2.48 -12.12 0.60
CA ILE A 60 1.81 -11.78 1.86
C ILE A 60 2.81 -11.25 2.88
N ASP A 61 3.98 -11.86 3.00
CA ASP A 61 5.01 -11.42 3.95
C ASP A 61 5.59 -10.06 3.55
N ILE A 62 5.88 -9.85 2.27
CA ILE A 62 6.32 -8.53 1.76
C ILE A 62 5.22 -7.48 2.02
N TYR A 63 3.95 -7.80 1.75
CA TYR A 63 2.83 -6.91 2.01
C TYR A 63 2.75 -6.51 3.49
N LYS A 64 2.84 -7.49 4.40
CA LYS A 64 2.79 -7.25 5.86
C LYS A 64 3.95 -6.36 6.31
N GLU A 65 5.16 -6.61 5.80
CA GLU A 65 6.34 -5.83 6.14
C GLU A 65 6.16 -4.37 5.70
N ILE A 66 5.75 -4.14 4.45
CA ILE A 66 5.54 -2.80 3.89
C ILE A 66 4.39 -2.10 4.64
N LYS A 67 3.28 -2.79 4.90
CA LYS A 67 2.16 -2.23 5.67
C LYS A 67 2.60 -1.84 7.09
N SER A 68 3.41 -2.66 7.75
CA SER A 68 3.95 -2.34 9.07
C SER A 68 4.81 -1.08 9.03
N LYS A 69 5.69 -0.94 8.02
CA LYS A 69 6.49 0.29 7.81
C LYS A 69 5.61 1.53 7.65
N ILE A 70 4.55 1.44 6.86
CA ILE A 70 3.58 2.53 6.65
C ILE A 70 2.91 2.93 7.97
N LEU A 71 2.35 1.97 8.71
CA LEU A 71 1.61 2.25 9.94
C LEU A 71 2.52 2.76 11.06
N ASN A 72 3.74 2.22 11.17
CA ASN A 72 4.71 2.65 12.18
C ASN A 72 5.24 4.05 11.90
N ALA A 73 5.30 4.50 10.64
CA ALA A 73 5.73 5.86 10.32
C ALA A 73 4.78 6.94 10.87
N ALA A 74 3.50 6.60 11.10
CA ALA A 74 2.52 7.51 11.67
C ALA A 74 2.38 7.42 13.21
N MET A 75 3.02 6.43 13.85
CA MET A 75 3.06 6.28 15.31
C MET A 75 4.09 7.21 15.95
#